data_AF-A0A7J2IFC8-F1
#
_entry.id   AF-A0A7J2IFC8-F1
#
_cell.length_a   1.000
_cell.length_b   1.000
_cell.length_c   1.000
_cell.angle_alpha   90.00
_cell.angle_beta   90.00
_cell.angle_gamma   90.00
#
_symmetry.space_group_name_H-M   'P 1'
#
loop_
_entity.id
_entity.type
_entity.pdbx_description
1 polymer ?
#
loop_
_entity_poly.entity_id
_entity_poly.type
_entity_poly.pdbx_seq_one_letter_code
_entity_poly.pdbx_strand_id
1 'polypeptide(L)'
;MKLDKKLLILGFLVMAIEIVAAQTTVISLINALICRLITVLWGISAAVATIVIVVAGIKWIGSSEDAGARAQAKATIVHAIIGLIIVIIALSIVNWAVTGTSISDTFTFNCG
;
A
#
# COMPACT_ATOMS: atom_id res chain seq x y z
N MET A 1 -4.94 12.81 56.71
CA MET A 1 -3.74 12.55 55.88
C MET A 1 -3.95 11.40 54.89
N LYS A 2 -5.12 11.33 54.22
CA LYS A 2 -5.44 10.34 53.17
C LYS A 2 -5.94 11.02 51.88
N LEU A 3 -6.10 12.35 51.94
CA LEU A 3 -6.77 13.15 50.91
C LEU A 3 -5.75 13.87 50.03
N ASP A 4 -4.62 14.28 50.61
CA ASP A 4 -3.43 14.82 49.94
C ASP A 4 -2.81 13.81 48.94
N LYS A 5 -2.67 12.54 49.35
CA LYS A 5 -2.12 11.48 48.50
C LYS A 5 -3.03 11.11 47.32
N LYS A 6 -4.35 11.18 47.48
CA LYS A 6 -5.32 10.93 46.40
C LYS A 6 -5.30 12.04 45.36
N LEU A 7 -5.09 13.29 45.79
CA LEU A 7 -5.01 14.46 44.91
C LEU A 7 -3.75 14.44 44.04
N LEU A 8 -2.61 14.02 44.59
CA LEU A 8 -1.37 13.82 43.83
C LEU A 8 -1.46 12.71 42.78
N ILE A 9 -2.11 11.59 43.11
CA ILE A 9 -2.30 10.47 42.18
C ILE A 9 -3.24 10.87 41.02
N LEU A 10 -4.32 11.62 41.31
CA LEU A 10 -5.23 12.13 40.28
C LEU A 10 -4.55 13.14 39.35
N GLY A 11 -3.71 14.04 39.87
CA GLY A 11 -2.97 15.01 39.05
C GLY A 11 -1.99 14.36 38.08
N PHE A 12 -1.26 13.33 38.52
CA PHE A 12 -0.34 12.58 37.66
C PHE A 12 -1.08 11.79 36.58
N LEU A 13 -2.27 11.27 36.89
CA LEU A 13 -3.14 10.54 35.97
C LEU A 13 -3.77 11.48 34.92
N VAL A 14 -4.18 12.68 35.32
CA VAL A 14 -4.69 13.73 34.41
C VAL A 14 -3.59 14.20 33.45
N MET A 15 -2.35 14.42 33.92
CA MET A 15 -1.24 14.81 33.05
C MET A 15 -0.84 13.71 32.05
N ALA A 16 -0.93 12.43 32.43
CA ALA A 16 -0.69 11.32 31.49
C ALA A 16 -1.77 11.25 30.38
N ILE A 17 -2.98 11.72 30.67
CA ILE A 17 -4.11 11.71 29.74
C ILE A 17 -4.01 12.83 28.69
N GLU A 18 -3.40 13.98 28.98
CA GLU A 18 -3.26 15.06 27.99
C GLU A 18 -2.12 14.79 26.99
N ILE A 19 -1.11 14.01 27.38
CA ILE A 19 0.05 13.67 26.54
C ILE A 19 -0.34 12.67 25.43
N VAL A 20 -1.40 11.87 25.60
CA VAL A 20 -1.85 10.89 24.58
C VAL A 20 -2.59 11.55 23.40
N ALA A 21 -3.18 12.74 23.58
CA ALA A 21 -3.95 13.42 22.54
C ALA A 21 -3.07 14.20 21.54
N ALA A 22 -1.86 14.62 21.93
CA ALA A 22 -0.94 15.32 21.03
C ALA A 22 -0.22 14.34 20.07
N GLN A 23 0.11 13.14 20.53
CA GLN A 23 0.90 12.17 19.74
C GLN A 23 0.09 11.47 18.62
N THR A 24 -1.24 11.39 18.74
CA THR A 24 -2.10 10.80 17.71
C THR A 24 -2.17 11.66 16.43
N THR A 25 -1.99 12.97 16.54
CA THR A 25 -2.04 13.88 15.38
C THR A 25 -0.84 13.70 14.44
N VAL A 26 0.38 13.57 14.97
CA VAL A 26 1.59 13.43 14.16
C VAL A 26 1.66 12.08 13.45
N ILE A 27 1.21 11.01 14.09
CA ILE A 27 1.18 9.68 13.47
C ILE A 27 0.08 9.61 12.39
N SER A 28 -1.06 10.26 12.60
CA SER A 28 -2.11 10.38 11.58
C SER A 28 -1.64 11.15 10.34
N LEU A 29 -0.88 12.24 10.50
CA LEU A 29 -0.32 13.01 9.39
C LEU A 29 0.71 12.21 8.58
N ILE A 30 1.60 11.49 9.27
CA ILE A 30 2.59 10.62 8.61
C ILE A 30 1.89 9.51 7.83
N ASN A 31 0.88 8.87 8.42
CA ASN A 31 0.10 7.83 7.76
C ASN A 31 -0.63 8.39 6.52
N ALA A 32 -1.28 9.55 6.66
CA ALA A 32 -1.99 10.21 5.56
C ALA A 32 -1.05 10.58 4.39
N LEU A 33 0.17 11.06 4.69
CA LEU A 33 1.17 11.38 3.67
C LEU A 33 1.64 10.12 2.93
N ILE A 34 1.97 9.06 3.67
CA ILE A 34 2.41 7.78 3.11
C ILE A 34 1.30 7.18 2.23
N CYS A 35 0.07 7.18 2.73
CA CYS A 35 -1.11 6.76 1.99
C CYS A 35 -1.27 7.50 0.66
N ARG A 36 -1.20 8.84 0.67
CA ARG A 36 -1.38 9.63 -0.53
C ARG A 36 -0.32 9.33 -1.59
N LEU A 37 0.92 9.11 -1.16
CA LEU A 37 2.02 8.73 -2.04
C LEU A 37 1.80 7.35 -2.66
N ILE A 38 1.42 6.35 -1.86
CA ILE A 38 1.19 4.98 -2.31
C ILE A 38 0.00 4.89 -3.27
N THR A 39 -1.12 5.57 -2.98
CA THR A 39 -2.31 5.57 -3.86
C THR A 39 -1.97 6.10 -5.26
N VAL A 40 -1.19 7.19 -5.34
CA VAL A 40 -0.76 7.77 -6.62
C VAL A 40 0.21 6.82 -7.34
N LEU A 41 1.17 6.24 -6.63
CA LEU A 41 2.15 5.31 -7.20
C LEU A 41 1.47 4.05 -7.77
N TRP A 42 0.47 3.52 -7.05
CA TRP A 42 -0.28 2.36 -7.50
C TRP A 42 -1.09 2.65 -8.76
N GLY A 43 -1.79 3.79 -8.82
CA GLY A 43 -2.55 4.20 -10.00
C GLY A 43 -1.68 4.27 -11.27
N ILE A 44 -0.46 4.80 -11.15
CA ILE A 44 0.51 4.83 -12.26
C ILE A 44 0.97 3.41 -12.62
N SER A 45 1.30 2.58 -11.62
CA SER A 45 1.76 1.21 -11.86
C SER A 45 0.70 0.35 -12.58
N ALA A 46 -0.57 0.48 -12.18
CA ALA A 46 -1.68 -0.25 -12.78
C ALA A 46 -1.94 0.19 -14.22
N ALA A 47 -1.82 1.49 -14.50
CA ALA A 47 -1.94 2.03 -15.86
C ALA A 47 -0.82 1.53 -16.78
N VAL A 48 0.44 1.55 -16.31
CA VAL A 48 1.58 1.04 -17.09
C VAL A 48 1.44 -0.46 -17.34
N ALA A 49 1.07 -1.24 -16.33
CA ALA A 49 0.88 -2.68 -16.46
C ALA A 49 -0.21 -3.04 -17.48
N THR A 50 -1.35 -2.34 -17.47
CA THR A 50 -2.42 -2.57 -18.45
C THR A 50 -1.97 -2.26 -19.88
N ILE A 51 -1.22 -1.18 -20.11
CA ILE A 51 -0.68 -0.85 -21.44
C ILE A 51 0.25 -1.95 -21.96
N VAL A 52 1.18 -2.42 -21.12
CA VAL A 52 2.14 -3.46 -21.51
C VAL A 52 1.43 -4.77 -21.86
N ILE A 53 0.41 -5.16 -21.08
CA ILE A 53 -0.38 -6.36 -21.33
C ILE A 53 -1.12 -6.26 -22.67
N VAL A 54 -1.73 -5.12 -22.97
CA VAL A 54 -2.47 -4.91 -24.23
C VAL A 54 -1.52 -4.98 -25.44
N VAL A 55 -0.39 -4.27 -25.40
CA VAL A 55 0.60 -4.27 -26.50
C VAL A 55 1.17 -5.68 -26.72
N ALA A 56 1.48 -6.40 -25.65
CA ALA A 56 1.99 -7.76 -25.74
C ALA A 56 0.92 -8.75 -26.25
N GLY A 57 -0.34 -8.55 -25.88
CA GLY A 57 -1.48 -9.34 -26.36
C GLY A 57 -1.72 -9.17 -27.86
N ILE A 58 -1.69 -7.94 -28.37
CA ILE A 58 -1.81 -7.66 -29.81
C ILE A 58 -0.65 -8.29 -30.58
N LYS A 59 0.59 -8.15 -30.09
CA LYS A 59 1.77 -8.78 -30.70
C LYS A 59 1.65 -10.31 -30.74
N TRP A 60 1.09 -10.92 -29.69
CA TRP A 60 0.91 -12.37 -29.62
C TRP A 60 -0.07 -12.91 -30.67
N ILE A 61 -1.18 -12.22 -30.89
CA ILE A 61 -2.22 -12.60 -31.86
C ILE A 61 -1.72 -12.38 -33.31
N GLY A 62 -1.02 -11.28 -33.55
CA GLY A 62 -0.51 -10.93 -34.89
C GLY A 62 0.69 -11.75 -35.38
N SER A 63 1.43 -12.40 -34.48
CA SER A 63 2.65 -13.17 -34.82
C SER A 63 2.36 -14.57 -35.38
N SER A 64 1.31 -14.71 -36.20
CA SER A 64 0.78 -16.03 -36.55
C SER A 64 1.77 -16.93 -37.31
N GLU A 65 2.67 -16.34 -38.09
CA GLU A 65 3.57 -17.07 -39.00
C GLU A 65 4.96 -17.34 -38.41
N ASP A 66 5.38 -16.58 -37.39
CA ASP A 66 6.71 -16.70 -36.78
C ASP A 66 6.64 -17.26 -35.34
N ALA A 67 7.04 -18.52 -35.19
CA ALA A 67 7.11 -19.20 -33.89
C ALA A 67 7.99 -18.44 -32.86
N GLY A 68 9.05 -17.79 -33.32
CA GLY A 68 9.94 -16.96 -32.49
C GLY A 68 9.23 -15.73 -31.92
N ALA A 69 8.44 -15.03 -32.74
CA ALA A 69 7.72 -13.84 -32.31
C ALA A 69 6.59 -14.18 -31.31
N ARG A 70 5.93 -15.34 -31.48
CA ARG A 70 4.97 -15.87 -30.49
C ARG A 70 5.62 -16.20 -29.16
N ALA A 71 6.79 -16.85 -29.16
CA ALA A 71 7.52 -17.19 -27.94
C ALA A 71 7.96 -15.92 -27.19
N GLN A 72 8.43 -14.91 -27.92
CA GLN A 72 8.85 -13.64 -27.35
C GLN A 72 7.65 -12.87 -26.73
N ALA A 73 6.50 -12.83 -27.41
CA ALA A 73 5.30 -12.19 -26.88
C ALA A 73 4.78 -12.87 -25.60
N LYS A 74 4.81 -14.21 -25.55
CA LYS A 74 4.48 -14.96 -24.32
C LYS A 74 5.42 -14.61 -23.17
N ALA A 75 6.72 -14.55 -23.43
CA ALA A 75 7.70 -14.14 -22.43
C ALA A 75 7.36 -12.73 -21.92
N THR A 76 7.09 -11.76 -22.79
CA THR A 76 6.72 -10.40 -22.38
C THR A 76 5.48 -10.37 -21.47
N ILE A 77 4.43 -11.15 -21.78
CA ILE A 77 3.23 -11.26 -20.93
C ILE A 77 3.59 -11.82 -19.55
N VAL A 78 4.39 -12.88 -19.50
CA VAL A 78 4.83 -13.49 -18.23
C VAL A 78 5.62 -12.48 -17.37
N HIS A 79 6.52 -11.71 -17.98
CA HIS A 79 7.27 -10.68 -17.25
C HIS A 79 6.36 -9.56 -16.72
N ALA A 80 5.34 -9.16 -17.48
CA ALA A 80 4.35 -8.18 -17.04
C ALA A 80 3.54 -8.71 -15.85
N ILE A 81 3.14 -9.99 -15.87
CA ILE A 81 2.43 -10.64 -14.77
C ILE A 81 3.31 -10.75 -13.52
N ILE A 82 4.59 -11.14 -13.67
CA ILE A 82 5.54 -11.19 -12.55
C ILE A 82 5.69 -9.81 -11.91
N GLY A 83 5.80 -8.75 -12.71
CA GLY A 83 5.84 -7.37 -12.21
C GLY A 83 4.59 -7.00 -11.39
N LEU A 84 3.40 -7.37 -11.90
CA LEU A 84 2.14 -7.14 -11.18
C LEU A 84 2.10 -7.89 -9.83
N ILE A 85 2.56 -9.14 -9.80
CA ILE A 85 2.63 -9.96 -8.58
C ILE A 85 3.57 -9.32 -7.55
N ILE A 86 4.75 -8.85 -7.97
CA ILE A 86 5.71 -8.19 -7.08
C ILE A 86 5.08 -6.94 -6.44
N VAL A 87 4.36 -6.13 -7.22
CA VAL A 87 3.67 -4.94 -6.71
C VAL A 87 2.63 -5.33 -5.66
N ILE A 88 1.81 -6.35 -5.92
CA ILE A 88 0.79 -6.83 -4.96
C ILE A 88 1.42 -7.30 -3.64
N ILE A 89 2.53 -8.03 -3.71
CA ILE A 89 3.23 -8.53 -2.51
C ILE A 89 3.87 -7.37 -1.74
N ALA A 90 4.58 -6.47 -2.42
CA ALA A 90 5.23 -5.32 -1.80
C ALA A 90 4.23 -4.44 -1.05
N LEU A 91 3.09 -4.17 -1.68
CA LEU A 91 2.01 -3.40 -1.11
C LEU A 91 1.39 -4.05 0.14
N SER A 92 1.28 -5.38 0.15
CA SER A 92 0.77 -6.13 1.31
C SER A 92 1.70 -5.96 2.52
N ILE A 93 3.01 -5.97 2.29
CA ILE A 93 4.01 -5.78 3.34
C ILE A 93 3.95 -4.35 3.91
N VAL A 94 3.84 -3.34 3.04
CA VAL A 94 3.75 -1.93 3.47
C VAL A 94 2.48 -1.68 4.27
N ASN A 95 1.33 -2.20 3.83
CA ASN A 95 0.08 -2.05 4.56
C ASN A 95 0.12 -2.74 5.94
N TRP A 96 0.74 -3.92 6.03
CA TRP A 96 0.94 -4.59 7.31
C TRP A 96 1.84 -3.80 8.25
N ALA A 97 2.90 -3.17 7.72
CA ALA A 97 3.81 -2.34 8.52
C ALA A 97 3.17 -1.04 9.04
N VAL A 98 2.16 -0.50 8.33
CA VAL A 98 1.56 0.80 8.62
C VAL A 98 0.22 0.69 9.36
N THR A 99 -0.67 -0.19 8.92
CA THR A 99 -2.07 -0.28 9.40
C THR A 99 -2.37 -1.60 10.11
N GLY A 100 -1.52 -2.62 9.93
CA GLY A 100 -1.74 -3.96 10.50
C GLY A 100 -2.93 -4.72 9.92
N THR A 101 -3.48 -4.29 8.77
CA THR A 101 -4.69 -4.87 8.16
C THR A 101 -4.41 -5.90 7.06
N SER A 102 -5.43 -6.73 6.79
CA SER A 102 -5.43 -7.84 5.83
C SER A 102 -5.52 -7.40 4.37
N ILE A 103 -5.16 -8.32 3.46
CA ILE A 103 -4.97 -8.18 1.99
C ILE A 103 -6.11 -7.53 1.17
N SER A 104 -7.26 -7.25 1.78
CA SER A 104 -8.43 -6.65 1.13
C SER A 104 -8.24 -5.14 0.85
N ASP A 105 -7.54 -4.43 1.73
CA ASP A 105 -7.35 -2.98 1.63
C ASP A 105 -6.21 -2.60 0.68
N THR A 106 -5.39 -3.58 0.29
CA THR A 106 -4.22 -3.39 -0.57
C THR A 106 -4.54 -2.97 -2.00
N PHE A 107 -5.79 -3.10 -2.44
CA PHE A 107 -6.21 -2.66 -3.79
C PHE A 107 -6.98 -1.35 -3.76
N THR A 108 -7.54 -0.97 -2.60
CA THR A 108 -8.38 0.20 -2.47
C THR A 108 -7.75 1.32 -1.65
N PHE A 109 -6.62 1.06 -0.96
CA PHE A 109 -5.86 2.00 -0.11
C PHE A 109 -6.72 3.13 0.43
N ASN A 110 -7.82 2.75 1.08
CA ASN A 110 -8.76 3.70 1.61
C ASN A 110 -8.24 4.10 2.99
N CYS A 111 -7.42 5.14 3.01
CA CYS A 111 -6.90 5.68 4.24
C CYS A 111 -7.96 6.62 4.83
N GLY A 112 -8.84 6.02 5.63
CA GLY A 112 -9.79 6.69 6.51
C GLY A 112 -9.17 7.02 7.84
#